data_AF-A0A839ZT82-F1
#
_entry.id   AF-A0A839ZT82-F1
#
_cell.length_a   1.000
_cell.length_b   1.000
_cell.length_c   1.000
_cell.angle_alpha   90.00
_cell.angle_beta   90.00
_cell.angle_gamma   90.00
#
_symmetry.space_group_name_H-M   'P 1'
#
loop_
_entity.id
_entity.type
_entity.pdbx_description
1 polymer ?
#
loop_
_entity_poly.entity_id
_entity_poly.type
_entity_poly.pdbx_seq_one_letter_code
_entity_poly.pdbx_strand_id
1 'polypeptide(L)'
;MQADAGYLTPPVVSQVRLDGESLQISGAAPASSRVRLATPEGKALFADADSKGFWGLTTPRGTQPQIYGLSATTGGRTVQSEGYLLLTPDGEAALLRAGAGALRVGRAGRNDMDAVDFDREGGAVVSGRAPAGAALSVHVDGRKLAEGRADARGRYVLSLTQALPAGRRQIDVFGDATENPVEIDATPAAALSSGPFRAAATPAGLRIDWMTPGGGVQSTILLK
;
A
#
# COMPACT_ATOMS: atom_id res chain seq x y z
N MET A 1 28.69 -16.67 24.70
CA MET A 1 27.57 -15.73 24.56
C MET A 1 27.30 -15.57 23.08
N GLN A 2 26.20 -16.13 22.61
CA GLN A 2 25.77 -16.05 21.22
C GLN A 2 25.17 -14.66 21.01
N ALA A 3 25.74 -13.87 20.10
CA ALA A 3 25.23 -12.54 19.80
C ALA A 3 23.81 -12.69 19.26
N ASP A 4 22.85 -12.11 19.98
CA ASP A 4 21.49 -11.90 19.48
C ASP A 4 21.63 -11.15 18.17
N ALA A 5 21.31 -11.82 17.05
CA ALA A 5 21.36 -11.20 15.73
C ALA A 5 20.23 -10.16 15.68
N GLY A 6 20.49 -8.97 16.24
CA GLY A 6 19.53 -7.90 16.43
C GLY A 6 18.71 -7.72 15.16
N TYR A 7 17.42 -8.06 15.26
CA TYR A 7 16.46 -7.94 14.18
C TYR A 7 16.31 -6.46 13.87
N LEU A 8 16.58 -6.08 12.61
CA LEU A 8 16.41 -4.71 12.15
C LEU A 8 15.01 -4.58 11.56
N THR A 9 14.18 -3.72 12.16
CA THR A 9 12.85 -3.41 11.62
C THR A 9 13.02 -2.71 10.27
N PRO A 10 12.34 -3.14 9.20
CA PRO A 10 12.31 -2.43 7.93
C PRO A 10 11.87 -0.96 8.10
N PRO A 11 12.38 -0.03 7.28
CA PRO A 11 11.87 1.33 7.25
C PRO A 11 10.40 1.35 6.82
N VAL A 12 9.68 2.37 7.28
CA VAL A 12 8.27 2.59 6.92
C VAL A 12 8.04 4.06 6.63
N VAL A 13 7.10 4.35 5.73
CA VAL A 13 6.55 5.70 5.58
C VAL A 13 5.31 5.82 6.46
N SER A 14 5.27 6.85 7.30
CA SER A 14 4.12 7.14 8.16
C SER A 14 3.27 8.31 7.64
N GLN A 15 3.89 9.25 6.91
CA GLN A 15 3.20 10.43 6.42
C GLN A 15 3.80 10.89 5.09
N VAL A 16 2.90 11.33 4.21
CA VAL A 16 3.23 12.11 3.01
C VAL A 16 2.37 13.37 3.04
N ARG A 17 2.98 14.52 2.77
CA ARG A 17 2.29 15.80 2.65
C ARG A 17 2.68 16.49 1.37
N LEU A 18 1.69 16.95 0.63
CA LEU A 18 1.90 17.88 -0.47
C LEU A 18 2.22 19.27 0.09
N ASP A 19 3.30 19.87 -0.40
CA ASP A 19 3.78 21.20 -0.03
C ASP A 19 4.15 21.95 -1.33
N GLY A 20 3.15 22.60 -1.92
CA GLY A 20 3.27 23.25 -3.23
C GLY A 20 3.64 22.27 -4.35
N GLU A 21 4.84 22.45 -4.91
CA GLU A 21 5.39 21.59 -5.98
C GLU A 21 6.26 20.44 -5.44
N SER A 22 6.25 20.20 -4.13
CA SER A 22 7.03 19.15 -3.48
C SER A 22 6.17 18.22 -2.63
N LEU A 23 6.65 16.99 -2.45
CA LEU A 23 6.15 16.04 -1.47
C LEU A 23 7.14 15.95 -0.31
N GLN A 24 6.66 16.22 0.90
CA GLN A 24 7.36 15.90 2.14
C GLN A 24 6.98 14.49 2.58
N ILE A 25 7.97 13.63 2.75
CA ILE A 25 7.80 12.22 3.12
C ILE A 25 8.52 12.01 4.44
N SER A 26 7.84 11.40 5.42
CA SER A 26 8.44 11.09 6.70
C SER A 26 8.04 9.70 7.20
N GLY A 27 8.88 9.16 8.08
CA GLY A 27 8.78 7.79 8.50
C GLY A 27 9.65 7.42 9.68
N ALA A 28 9.69 6.11 9.93
CA ALA A 28 10.59 5.49 10.90
C ALA A 28 11.50 4.49 10.18
N ALA A 29 12.70 4.29 10.72
CA ALA A 29 13.70 3.35 10.25
C ALA A 29 14.60 2.95 11.44
N PRO A 30 15.52 1.97 11.30
CA PRO A 30 16.54 1.75 12.32
C PRO A 30 17.27 3.05 12.67
N ALA A 31 17.53 3.27 13.96
CA ALA A 31 18.21 4.48 14.42
C ALA A 31 19.57 4.68 13.72
N SER A 32 19.88 5.93 13.38
CA SER A 32 21.13 6.30 12.70
C SER A 32 21.40 5.54 11.39
N SER A 33 20.34 5.03 10.74
CA SER A 33 20.45 4.38 9.43
C SER A 33 20.33 5.38 8.29
N ARG A 34 20.88 5.03 7.13
CA ARG A 34 20.63 5.73 5.88
C ARG A 34 19.42 5.10 5.18
N VAL A 35 18.33 5.84 5.09
CA VAL A 35 17.14 5.49 4.32
C VAL A 35 17.36 5.81 2.84
N ARG A 36 16.88 4.93 1.97
CA ARG A 36 16.92 5.08 0.51
C ARG A 36 15.55 4.78 -0.07
N LEU A 37 15.01 5.74 -0.82
CA LEU A 37 13.87 5.56 -1.72
C LEU A 37 14.41 5.49 -3.15
N ALA A 38 14.09 4.42 -3.88
CA ALA A 38 14.62 4.23 -5.22
C ALA A 38 13.54 3.88 -6.22
N THR A 39 13.52 4.58 -7.35
CA THR A 39 12.68 4.21 -8.48
C THR A 39 13.24 2.95 -9.15
N PRO A 40 12.41 2.20 -9.89
CA PRO A 40 12.88 1.03 -10.62
C PRO A 40 13.96 1.33 -11.66
N GLU A 41 13.99 2.55 -12.20
CA GLU A 41 15.02 3.02 -13.14
C GLU A 41 16.35 3.34 -12.45
N GLY A 42 16.44 3.15 -11.13
CA GLY A 42 17.66 3.31 -10.34
C GLY A 42 17.88 4.70 -9.77
N LYS A 43 17.02 5.69 -10.06
CA LYS A 43 17.08 7.01 -9.41
C LYS A 43 16.79 6.83 -7.92
N ALA A 44 17.61 7.43 -7.06
CA ALA A 44 17.49 7.26 -5.62
C ALA A 44 17.58 8.57 -4.86
N LEU A 45 16.76 8.67 -3.81
CA LEU A 45 16.77 9.71 -2.79
C LEU A 45 17.23 9.09 -1.48
N PHE A 46 17.91 9.89 -0.66
CA PHE A 46 18.47 9.44 0.60
C PHE A 46 18.11 10.40 1.73
N ALA A 47 17.91 9.86 2.92
CA ALA A 47 17.79 10.59 4.16
C ALA A 47 18.46 9.80 5.27
N ASP A 48 19.05 10.48 6.25
CA ASP A 48 19.61 9.83 7.42
C ASP A 48 18.56 9.88 8.54
N ALA A 49 18.27 8.73 9.14
CA ALA A 49 17.39 8.62 10.29
C ALA A 49 18.12 9.12 11.54
N ASP A 50 17.42 9.85 12.41
CA ASP A 50 17.98 10.35 13.66
C ASP A 50 18.26 9.22 14.67
N SER A 51 18.76 9.57 15.85
CA SER A 51 19.04 8.61 16.93
C SER A 51 17.80 7.91 17.49
N LYS A 52 16.60 8.41 17.18
CA LYS A 52 15.30 7.80 17.52
C LYS A 52 14.68 7.06 16.33
N GLY A 53 15.33 7.06 15.17
CA GLY A 53 14.87 6.40 13.95
C GLY A 53 13.90 7.22 13.10
N PHE A 54 13.66 8.49 13.41
CA PHE A 54 12.84 9.36 12.56
C PHE A 54 13.64 9.81 11.36
N TRP A 55 13.01 9.78 10.19
CA TRP A 55 13.60 10.30 8.96
C TRP A 55 12.57 11.13 8.20
N GLY A 56 13.09 12.06 7.39
CA GLY A 56 12.29 12.87 6.48
C GLY A 56 13.06 13.20 5.22
N LEU A 57 12.36 13.30 4.10
CA LEU A 57 12.91 13.77 2.84
C LEU A 57 11.88 14.60 2.08
N THR A 58 12.38 15.46 1.20
CA THR A 58 11.56 16.23 0.28
C THR A 58 11.94 15.85 -1.14
N THR A 59 10.93 15.65 -1.99
CA THR A 59 11.11 15.41 -3.42
C THR A 59 10.19 16.32 -4.21
N PRO A 60 10.58 16.79 -5.40
CA PRO A 60 9.64 17.39 -6.33
C PRO A 60 8.47 16.44 -6.59
N ARG A 61 7.26 16.97 -6.69
CA ARG A 61 6.11 16.17 -7.09
C ARG A 61 6.22 15.84 -8.58
N GLY A 62 5.90 14.60 -8.94
CA GLY A 62 5.84 14.16 -10.33
C GLY A 62 4.55 14.61 -11.02
N THR A 63 4.46 14.39 -12.33
CA THR A 63 3.23 14.57 -13.11
C THR A 63 2.42 13.27 -13.25
N GLN A 64 3.00 12.14 -12.85
CA GLN A 64 2.41 10.81 -12.88
C GLN A 64 2.69 10.07 -11.57
N PRO A 65 1.88 9.05 -11.22
CA PRO A 65 2.19 8.16 -10.11
C PRO A 65 3.55 7.49 -10.30
N GLN A 66 4.27 7.26 -9.20
CA GLN A 66 5.59 6.63 -9.20
C GLN A 66 5.70 5.64 -8.05
N ILE A 67 6.35 4.50 -8.29
CA ILE A 67 6.67 3.53 -7.24
C ILE A 67 8.13 3.63 -6.80
N TYR A 68 8.39 3.33 -5.53
CA TYR A 68 9.72 3.35 -4.93
C TYR A 68 9.95 2.09 -4.10
N GLY A 69 11.10 1.46 -4.27
CA GLY A 69 11.66 0.56 -3.26
C GLY A 69 12.15 1.38 -2.07
N LEU A 70 11.79 0.97 -0.86
CA LEU A 70 12.17 1.64 0.38
C LEU A 70 13.09 0.73 1.21
N SER A 71 14.27 1.25 1.55
CA SER A 71 15.30 0.49 2.28
C SER A 71 16.05 1.35 3.29
N ALA A 72 16.68 0.71 4.27
CA ALA A 72 17.54 1.36 5.24
C ALA A 72 18.82 0.55 5.45
N THR A 73 19.95 1.24 5.51
CA THR A 73 21.26 0.63 5.75
C THR A 73 21.88 1.15 7.04
N THR A 74 22.28 0.25 7.94
CA THR A 74 23.02 0.57 9.16
C THR A 74 24.05 -0.53 9.46
N GLY A 75 25.26 -0.14 9.86
CA GLY A 75 26.35 -1.08 10.14
C GLY A 75 26.64 -2.06 8.98
N GLY A 76 26.49 -1.61 7.73
CA GLY A 76 26.68 -2.44 6.53
C GLY A 76 25.53 -3.42 6.23
N ARG A 77 24.49 -3.50 7.07
CA ARG A 77 23.30 -4.33 6.84
C ARG A 77 22.19 -3.49 6.23
N THR A 78 21.57 -3.99 5.16
CA THR A 78 20.41 -3.36 4.52
C THR A 78 19.15 -4.15 4.81
N VAL A 79 18.09 -3.46 5.22
CA VAL A 79 16.73 -4.00 5.32
C VAL A 79 15.81 -3.30 4.33
N GLN A 80 14.89 -4.07 3.75
CA GLN A 80 13.96 -3.63 2.71
C GLN A 80 12.54 -3.66 3.25
N SER A 81 11.71 -2.72 2.81
CA SER A 81 10.27 -2.73 3.09
C SER A 81 9.57 -3.84 2.32
N GLU A 82 8.42 -4.27 2.81
CA GLU A 82 7.56 -5.22 2.12
C GLU A 82 6.87 -4.54 0.91
N GLY A 83 7.46 -4.69 -0.27
CA GLY A 83 6.90 -4.18 -1.53
C GLY A 83 7.35 -2.76 -1.88
N TYR A 84 6.43 -1.96 -2.43
CA TYR A 84 6.76 -0.64 -3.00
C TYR A 84 5.89 0.47 -2.41
N LEU A 85 6.49 1.63 -2.17
CA LEU A 85 5.77 2.87 -1.91
C LEU A 85 5.29 3.46 -3.22
N LEU A 86 3.98 3.57 -3.42
CA LEU A 86 3.37 4.41 -4.44
C LEU A 86 3.27 5.84 -3.91
N LEU A 87 3.65 6.81 -4.74
CA LEU A 87 3.37 8.24 -4.56
C LEU A 87 2.64 8.78 -5.78
N THR A 88 1.59 9.56 -5.58
CA THR A 88 0.84 10.22 -6.66
C THR A 88 1.10 11.74 -6.68
N PRO A 89 0.86 12.42 -7.81
CA PRO A 89 1.05 13.87 -7.94
C PRO A 89 0.24 14.72 -6.96
N ASP A 90 -0.92 14.23 -6.52
CA ASP A 90 -1.82 14.86 -5.55
C ASP A 90 -1.45 14.55 -4.09
N GLY A 91 -0.36 13.82 -3.86
CA GLY A 91 0.15 13.52 -2.53
C GLY A 91 -0.51 12.32 -1.86
N GLU A 92 -1.33 11.54 -2.57
CA GLU A 92 -1.70 10.21 -2.07
C GLU A 92 -0.45 9.31 -2.04
N ALA A 93 -0.43 8.44 -1.03
CA ALA A 93 0.64 7.47 -0.87
C ALA A 93 0.09 6.16 -0.33
N ALA A 94 0.62 5.06 -0.83
CA ALA A 94 0.27 3.72 -0.36
C ALA A 94 1.48 2.79 -0.42
N LEU A 95 1.60 1.91 0.56
CA LEU A 95 2.50 0.76 0.48
C LEU A 95 1.77 -0.37 -0.26
N LEU A 96 2.22 -0.69 -1.47
CA LEU A 96 1.79 -1.83 -2.26
C LEU A 96 2.51 -3.07 -1.75
N ARG A 97 1.75 -4.10 -1.36
CA ARG A 97 2.27 -5.30 -0.68
C ARG A 97 1.87 -6.56 -1.43
N ALA A 98 2.83 -7.44 -1.69
CA ALA A 98 2.59 -8.62 -2.50
C ALA A 98 1.79 -9.64 -1.71
N GLY A 99 0.64 -10.07 -2.24
CA GLY A 99 -0.25 -11.03 -1.57
C GLY A 99 -0.90 -10.52 -0.29
N ALA A 100 -0.77 -9.22 0.01
CA ALA A 100 -1.41 -8.56 1.14
C ALA A 100 -2.12 -7.29 0.68
N GLY A 101 -3.08 -6.79 1.47
CA GLY A 101 -3.78 -5.56 1.12
C GLY A 101 -2.83 -4.37 1.11
N ALA A 102 -3.02 -3.39 0.23
CA ALA A 102 -2.25 -2.15 0.28
C ALA A 102 -2.48 -1.40 1.60
N LEU A 103 -1.53 -0.55 1.99
CA LEU A 103 -1.69 0.32 3.15
C LEU A 103 -1.60 1.78 2.71
N ARG A 104 -2.73 2.50 2.72
CA ARG A 104 -2.73 3.95 2.51
C ARG A 104 -2.01 4.66 3.67
N VAL A 105 -1.15 5.62 3.32
CA VAL A 105 -0.30 6.36 4.25
C VAL A 105 -0.99 7.68 4.62
N GLY A 106 -0.90 8.09 5.89
CA GLY A 106 -1.34 9.43 6.34
C GLY A 106 -2.85 9.69 6.34
N ARG A 107 -3.69 8.73 5.98
CA ARG A 107 -5.15 8.89 5.95
C ARG A 107 -5.74 8.66 7.35
N ALA A 108 -6.23 9.72 8.00
CA ALA A 108 -6.92 9.65 9.30
C ALA A 108 -8.40 10.06 9.14
N GLY A 109 -9.27 9.55 10.01
CA GLY A 109 -10.63 10.07 10.20
C GLY A 109 -11.69 9.69 9.17
N ARG A 110 -11.37 8.90 8.12
CA ARG A 110 -12.36 8.27 7.24
C ARG A 110 -12.44 6.77 7.54
N ASN A 111 -13.62 6.31 7.94
CA ASN A 111 -13.96 4.90 7.94
C ASN A 111 -14.49 4.60 6.54
N ASP A 112 -13.74 3.85 5.75
CA ASP A 112 -14.06 3.51 4.37
C ASP A 112 -13.13 2.38 3.87
N MET A 113 -13.42 1.86 2.68
CA MET A 113 -12.45 1.04 1.96
C MET A 113 -11.31 1.91 1.44
N ASP A 114 -10.08 1.46 1.66
CA ASP A 114 -8.87 2.12 1.18
C ASP A 114 -8.41 1.54 -0.15
N ALA A 115 -8.40 0.21 -0.27
CA ALA A 115 -7.98 -0.48 -1.47
C ALA A 115 -8.62 -1.86 -1.63
N VAL A 116 -8.70 -2.28 -2.89
CA VAL A 116 -8.92 -3.69 -3.27
C VAL A 116 -7.71 -4.17 -4.05
N ASP A 117 -7.09 -5.23 -3.55
CA ASP A 117 -5.93 -5.87 -4.14
C ASP A 117 -6.35 -7.23 -4.71
N PHE A 118 -5.88 -7.57 -5.91
CA PHE A 118 -6.13 -8.88 -6.50
C PHE A 118 -5.02 -9.32 -7.45
N ASP A 119 -4.74 -10.61 -7.50
CA ASP A 119 -3.78 -11.23 -8.41
C ASP A 119 -4.46 -11.82 -9.66
N ARG A 120 -3.67 -12.55 -10.47
CA ARG A 120 -4.14 -13.14 -11.72
C ARG A 120 -5.08 -14.32 -11.48
N GLU A 121 -4.90 -15.03 -10.38
CA GLU A 121 -5.67 -16.19 -9.94
C GLU A 121 -6.97 -15.77 -9.22
N GLY A 122 -7.15 -14.47 -8.97
CA GLY A 122 -8.30 -13.90 -8.27
C GLY A 122 -8.16 -13.93 -6.75
N GLY A 123 -6.98 -14.31 -6.22
CA GLY A 123 -6.66 -14.08 -4.81
C GLY A 123 -6.79 -12.60 -4.51
N ALA A 124 -7.64 -12.23 -3.54
CA ALA A 124 -8.00 -10.84 -3.32
C ALA A 124 -8.07 -10.46 -1.84
N VAL A 125 -7.73 -9.20 -1.57
CA VAL A 125 -7.72 -8.61 -0.23
C VAL A 125 -8.39 -7.24 -0.28
N VAL A 126 -9.29 -6.99 0.67
CA VAL A 126 -9.91 -5.67 0.86
C VAL A 126 -9.31 -5.05 2.12
N SER A 127 -8.82 -3.83 1.98
CA SER A 127 -8.24 -3.07 3.09
C SER A 127 -8.95 -1.74 3.27
N GLY A 128 -8.95 -1.24 4.50
CA GLY A 128 -9.63 0.00 4.82
C GLY A 128 -9.57 0.36 6.30
N ARG A 129 -10.45 1.26 6.69
CA ARG A 129 -10.58 1.75 8.06
C ARG A 129 -12.01 1.68 8.59
N ALA A 130 -12.14 1.41 9.88
CA ALA A 130 -13.38 1.32 10.63
C ALA A 130 -13.10 1.62 12.11
N PRO A 131 -14.12 1.81 12.97
CA PRO A 131 -13.91 1.93 14.41
C PRO A 131 -13.07 0.76 14.94
N ALA A 132 -12.16 1.04 15.88
CA ALA A 132 -11.28 0.02 16.43
C ALA A 132 -12.08 -1.16 17.00
N GLY A 133 -11.71 -2.39 16.61
CA GLY A 133 -12.41 -3.61 17.04
C GLY A 133 -13.75 -3.88 16.34
N ALA A 134 -14.22 -3.01 15.44
CA ALA A 134 -15.48 -3.20 14.72
C ALA A 134 -15.48 -4.52 13.94
N ALA A 135 -16.59 -5.26 14.02
CA ALA A 135 -16.82 -6.43 13.19
C ALA A 135 -17.21 -6.02 11.78
N LEU A 136 -16.62 -6.69 10.80
CA LEU A 136 -16.73 -6.35 9.39
C LEU A 136 -16.98 -7.60 8.56
N SER A 137 -17.70 -7.43 7.45
CA SER A 137 -17.82 -8.47 6.43
C SER A 137 -17.73 -7.88 5.04
N VAL A 138 -17.01 -8.55 4.14
CA VAL A 138 -16.90 -8.17 2.74
C VAL A 138 -17.87 -9.02 1.94
N HIS A 139 -18.69 -8.39 1.12
CA HIS A 139 -19.53 -9.06 0.14
C HIS A 139 -19.10 -8.67 -1.27
N VAL A 140 -19.17 -9.63 -2.19
CA VAL A 140 -18.92 -9.43 -3.62
C VAL A 140 -20.17 -9.84 -4.37
N ASP A 141 -20.74 -8.91 -5.13
CA ASP A 141 -22.01 -9.07 -5.84
C ASP A 141 -23.12 -9.62 -4.89
N GLY A 142 -23.17 -9.07 -3.68
CA GLY A 142 -24.14 -9.44 -2.62
C GLY A 142 -23.81 -10.71 -1.84
N ARG A 143 -22.72 -11.42 -2.16
CA ARG A 143 -22.34 -12.68 -1.48
C ARG A 143 -21.17 -12.48 -0.52
N LYS A 144 -21.32 -12.89 0.74
CA LYS A 144 -20.27 -12.77 1.75
C LYS A 144 -19.06 -13.61 1.36
N LEU A 145 -17.89 -12.97 1.27
CA LEU A 145 -16.62 -13.60 0.91
C LEU A 145 -15.49 -13.38 1.92
N ALA A 146 -15.67 -12.51 2.89
CA ALA A 146 -14.76 -12.39 4.02
C ALA A 146 -15.47 -11.86 5.25
N GLU A 147 -14.89 -12.12 6.42
CA GLU A 147 -15.28 -11.52 7.68
C GLU A 147 -14.05 -11.32 8.57
N GLY A 148 -14.12 -10.35 9.47
CA GLY A 148 -13.05 -10.08 10.40
C GLY A 148 -13.30 -8.83 11.24
N ARG A 149 -12.23 -8.24 11.78
CA ARG A 149 -12.31 -7.05 12.63
C ARG A 149 -11.25 -6.02 12.26
N ALA A 150 -11.57 -4.76 12.50
CA ALA A 150 -10.57 -3.69 12.51
C ALA A 150 -9.63 -3.84 13.72
N ASP A 151 -8.35 -3.54 13.51
CA ASP A 151 -7.31 -3.55 14.54
C ASP A 151 -7.50 -2.40 15.56
N ALA A 152 -6.64 -2.34 16.57
CA ALA A 152 -6.67 -1.31 17.62
C ALA A 152 -6.43 0.12 17.07
N ARG A 153 -5.92 0.25 15.84
CA ARG A 153 -5.73 1.52 15.13
C ARG A 153 -6.86 1.79 14.13
N GLY A 154 -7.90 0.96 14.13
CA GLY A 154 -9.04 1.08 13.23
C GLY A 154 -8.76 0.64 11.80
N ARG A 155 -7.71 -0.12 11.51
CA ARG A 155 -7.42 -0.63 10.16
C ARG A 155 -7.90 -2.07 10.02
N TYR A 156 -8.45 -2.42 8.86
CA TYR A 156 -8.77 -3.80 8.53
C TYR A 156 -8.08 -4.23 7.24
N VAL A 157 -7.77 -5.52 7.17
CA VAL A 157 -7.24 -6.21 5.98
C VAL A 157 -7.92 -7.57 5.95
N LEU A 158 -8.84 -7.78 5.01
CA LEU A 158 -9.70 -8.96 4.93
C LEU A 158 -9.45 -9.68 3.62
N SER A 159 -8.91 -10.89 3.70
CA SER A 159 -8.69 -11.74 2.52
C SER A 159 -9.98 -12.44 2.14
N LEU A 160 -10.31 -12.47 0.85
CA LEU A 160 -11.47 -13.22 0.37
C LEU A 160 -11.18 -14.72 0.49
N THR A 161 -12.17 -15.49 0.94
CA THR A 161 -12.06 -16.94 1.09
C THR A 161 -12.22 -17.69 -0.23
N GLN A 162 -12.58 -16.98 -1.30
CA GLN A 162 -12.74 -17.51 -2.65
C GLN A 162 -12.20 -16.51 -3.66
N ALA A 163 -11.80 -17.00 -4.83
CA ALA A 163 -11.30 -16.16 -5.90
C ALA A 163 -12.32 -15.10 -6.31
N LEU A 164 -11.86 -13.85 -6.40
CA LEU A 164 -12.61 -12.72 -6.95
C LEU A 164 -12.82 -12.96 -8.45
N PRO A 165 -14.07 -13.10 -8.93
CA PRO A 165 -14.28 -13.37 -10.34
C PRO A 165 -13.89 -12.15 -11.20
N ALA A 166 -13.24 -12.41 -12.34
CA ALA A 166 -12.81 -11.36 -13.26
C ALA A 166 -13.98 -10.52 -13.80
N GLY A 167 -13.69 -9.30 -14.23
CA GLY A 167 -14.65 -8.35 -14.78
C GLY A 167 -15.21 -7.39 -13.73
N ARG A 168 -16.30 -6.72 -14.07
CA ARG A 168 -16.97 -5.76 -13.19
C ARG A 168 -17.57 -6.44 -11.97
N ARG A 169 -17.27 -5.93 -10.77
CA ARG A 169 -17.72 -6.46 -9.48
C ARG A 169 -18.13 -5.34 -8.55
N GLN A 170 -19.24 -5.54 -7.84
CA GLN A 170 -19.60 -4.71 -6.70
C GLN A 170 -18.94 -5.29 -5.44
N ILE A 171 -18.21 -4.45 -4.72
CA ILE A 171 -17.59 -4.77 -3.43
C ILE A 171 -18.28 -3.96 -2.35
N ASP A 172 -18.78 -4.64 -1.34
CA ASP A 172 -19.43 -4.06 -0.19
C ASP A 172 -18.69 -4.43 1.09
N VAL A 173 -18.48 -3.49 2.00
CA VAL A 173 -18.01 -3.76 3.36
C VAL A 173 -19.11 -3.34 4.31
N PHE A 174 -19.66 -4.29 5.05
CA PHE A 174 -20.69 -4.05 6.07
C PHE A 174 -20.06 -4.02 7.46
N GLY A 175 -20.60 -3.15 8.32
CA GLY A 175 -20.25 -3.00 9.74
C GLY A 175 -20.62 -1.61 10.28
N ASP A 176 -20.24 -1.32 11.53
CA ASP A 176 -20.65 -0.13 12.32
C ASP A 176 -20.24 1.25 11.75
N ALA A 177 -19.75 1.35 10.50
CA ALA A 177 -19.32 2.63 9.95
C ALA A 177 -19.44 2.89 8.45
N THR A 178 -19.85 1.96 7.58
CA THR A 178 -20.07 2.27 6.15
C THR A 178 -20.94 1.26 5.43
N GLU A 179 -21.86 1.75 4.60
CA GLU A 179 -22.42 1.03 3.44
C GLU A 179 -22.06 1.85 2.19
N ASN A 180 -20.85 1.67 1.67
CA ASN A 180 -20.47 2.28 0.39
C ASN A 180 -20.09 1.17 -0.58
N PRO A 181 -21.05 0.61 -1.35
CA PRO A 181 -20.74 -0.22 -2.49
C PRO A 181 -19.75 0.50 -3.39
N VAL A 182 -18.70 -0.20 -3.81
CA VAL A 182 -17.81 0.26 -4.86
C VAL A 182 -17.83 -0.74 -6.00
N GLU A 183 -18.09 -0.23 -7.19
CA GLU A 183 -17.94 -1.02 -8.42
C GLU A 183 -16.51 -0.91 -8.93
N ILE A 184 -15.82 -2.04 -9.08
CA ILE A 184 -14.47 -2.13 -9.64
C ILE A 184 -14.45 -3.01 -10.88
N ASP A 185 -13.43 -2.83 -11.73
CA ASP A 185 -13.08 -3.82 -12.75
C ASP A 185 -11.94 -4.70 -12.23
N ALA A 186 -12.31 -5.92 -11.81
CA ALA A 186 -11.43 -6.95 -11.30
C ALA A 186 -10.81 -7.82 -12.42
N THR A 187 -10.84 -7.39 -13.68
CA THR A 187 -10.15 -8.10 -14.76
C THR A 187 -8.65 -8.18 -14.46
N PRO A 188 -8.04 -9.38 -14.44
CA PRO A 188 -6.61 -9.54 -14.20
C PRO A 188 -5.75 -8.67 -15.11
N ALA A 189 -4.68 -8.14 -14.54
CA ALA A 189 -3.71 -7.36 -15.30
C ALA A 189 -3.12 -8.16 -16.48
N ALA A 190 -3.05 -7.53 -17.66
CA ALA A 190 -2.16 -8.00 -18.72
C ALA A 190 -0.70 -7.94 -18.25
N ALA A 191 0.17 -8.74 -18.89
CA ALA A 191 1.60 -8.71 -18.62
C ALA A 191 2.17 -7.28 -18.78
N LEU A 192 3.04 -6.90 -17.86
CA LEU A 192 3.70 -5.60 -17.87
C LEU A 192 4.98 -5.70 -18.71
N SER A 193 5.07 -4.92 -19.79
CA SER A 193 6.19 -4.95 -20.73
C SER A 193 6.99 -3.65 -20.79
N SER A 194 6.41 -2.53 -20.37
CA SER A 194 7.02 -1.18 -20.44
C SER A 194 7.57 -0.68 -19.10
N GLY A 195 7.73 -1.57 -18.12
CA GLY A 195 8.14 -1.22 -16.77
C GLY A 195 7.48 -2.09 -15.71
N PRO A 196 7.83 -1.92 -14.44
CA PRO A 196 7.33 -2.77 -13.36
C PRO A 196 5.94 -2.38 -12.86
N PHE A 197 5.34 -1.30 -13.38
CA PHE A 197 3.96 -0.96 -13.08
C PHE A 197 3.33 -0.12 -14.19
N ARG A 198 2.00 -0.04 -14.17
CA ARG A 198 1.20 0.95 -14.88
C ARG A 198 0.11 1.45 -13.94
N ALA A 199 -0.26 2.72 -14.07
CA ALA A 199 -1.35 3.32 -13.31
C ALA A 199 -2.39 3.93 -14.25
N ALA A 200 -3.67 3.76 -13.94
CA ALA A 200 -4.78 4.29 -14.72
C ALA A 200 -5.92 4.74 -13.80
N ALA A 201 -6.48 5.92 -14.07
CA ALA A 201 -7.69 6.37 -13.39
C ALA A 201 -8.89 5.49 -13.79
N THR A 202 -9.73 5.21 -12.82
CA THR A 202 -10.99 4.46 -12.97
C THR A 202 -12.12 5.24 -12.28
N PRO A 203 -13.39 4.86 -12.51
CA PRO A 203 -14.51 5.43 -11.77
C PRO A 203 -14.33 5.29 -10.24
N ALA A 204 -13.84 4.13 -9.77
CA ALA A 204 -13.62 3.83 -8.36
C ALA A 204 -12.42 4.54 -7.73
N GLY A 205 -11.41 4.93 -8.53
CA GLY A 205 -10.18 5.51 -8.01
C GLY A 205 -8.99 5.34 -8.94
N LEU A 206 -7.83 4.98 -8.40
CA LEU A 206 -6.61 4.74 -9.17
C LEU A 206 -6.33 3.23 -9.19
N ARG A 207 -6.30 2.62 -10.39
CA ARG A 207 -5.83 1.25 -10.57
C ARG A 207 -4.32 1.26 -10.84
N ILE A 208 -3.60 0.45 -10.09
CA ILE A 208 -2.17 0.21 -10.25
C ILE A 208 -1.97 -1.27 -10.51
N ASP A 209 -1.48 -1.62 -11.69
CA ASP A 209 -1.04 -2.98 -11.98
C ASP A 209 0.48 -2.99 -11.87
N TRP A 210 1.03 -3.85 -11.02
CA TRP A 210 2.44 -3.80 -10.63
C TRP A 210 3.05 -5.20 -10.49
N MET A 211 4.33 -5.32 -10.85
CA MET A 211 5.12 -6.53 -10.68
C MET A 211 5.48 -6.69 -9.20
N THR A 212 5.12 -7.82 -8.61
CA THR A 212 5.50 -8.13 -7.24
C THR A 212 6.99 -8.47 -7.17
N PRO A 213 7.66 -8.26 -6.02
CA PRO A 213 9.04 -8.70 -5.84
C PRO A 213 9.26 -10.21 -6.09
N GLY A 214 8.21 -11.02 -5.98
CA GLY A 214 8.23 -12.45 -6.27
C GLY A 214 8.05 -12.82 -7.75
N GLY A 215 7.88 -11.84 -8.65
CA GLY A 215 7.79 -12.06 -10.10
C GLY A 215 6.37 -12.22 -10.67
N GLY A 216 5.33 -12.09 -9.84
CA GLY A 216 3.93 -12.08 -10.29
C GLY A 216 3.44 -10.67 -10.65
N VAL A 217 2.19 -10.54 -11.10
CA VAL A 217 1.53 -9.23 -11.27
C VAL A 217 0.32 -9.15 -10.35
N GLN A 218 0.24 -8.07 -9.58
CA GLN A 218 -0.89 -7.74 -8.72
C GLN A 218 -1.53 -6.43 -9.21
N SER A 219 -2.85 -6.36 -9.09
CA SER A 219 -3.62 -5.14 -9.26
C SER A 219 -3.99 -4.60 -7.88
N THR A 220 -3.79 -3.31 -7.66
CA THR A 220 -4.27 -2.56 -6.50
C THR A 220 -5.17 -1.43 -6.99
N ILE A 221 -6.41 -1.37 -6.52
CA ILE A 221 -7.31 -0.24 -6.79
C ILE A 221 -7.38 0.59 -5.52
N LEU A 222 -6.74 1.75 -5.53
CA LEU A 222 -6.82 2.76 -4.49
C LEU A 222 -8.13 3.55 -4.63
N LEU A 223 -9.00 3.49 -3.62
CA LEU A 223 -10.38 4.02 -3.65
C LEU A 223 -10.50 5.47 -3.17
N LYS A 224 -11.34 6.28 -3.81
CA LYS A 224 -11.51 7.73 -3.53
C LYS A 224 -12.00 8.06 -2.11
#